data_AF-A0A0X3PY16-F1
#
_entry.id   AF-A0A0X3PY16-F1
#
_cell.length_a   1.000
_cell.length_b   1.000
_cell.length_c   1.000
_cell.angle_alpha   90.00
_cell.angle_beta   90.00
_cell.angle_gamma   90.00
#
_symmetry.space_group_name_H-M   'P 1'
#
loop_
_entity.id
_entity.type
_entity.pdbx_description
1 polymer ?
#
loop_
_entity_poly.entity_id
_entity_poly.type
_entity_poly.pdbx_seq_one_letter_code
_entity_poly.pdbx_strand_id
1 'polypeptide(L)'
;MNNLKLFFAPGNDLSVASLNKCQFIKLLHPRTGKKTVFLWSTLDERLFNVQRIEFPKRSLFVDNYIAKSGHVYVCSEIDLILIFLPALIETVKFTTTDGLLRLQSAPGLPHFFTETSLARLQRVCDKKSVGSHNVVRLNKDKLKIRQRTLHSR
;
A
#
# COMPACT_ATOMS: atom_id res chain seq x y z
N MET A 1 -23.34 21.43 -0.95
CA MET A 1 -22.23 21.70 -1.91
C MET A 1 -21.58 20.38 -2.26
N ASN A 2 -21.72 19.92 -3.50
CA ASN A 2 -21.09 18.67 -3.95
C ASN A 2 -19.57 18.86 -4.03
N ASN A 3 -18.83 18.13 -3.19
CA ASN A 3 -17.37 18.12 -3.21
C ASN A 3 -16.89 17.03 -4.17
N LEU A 4 -16.97 17.30 -5.47
CA LEU A 4 -16.49 16.38 -6.50
C LEU A 4 -14.97 16.24 -6.41
N LYS A 5 -14.49 14.99 -6.39
CA LYS A 5 -13.05 14.65 -6.40
C LYS A 5 -12.77 13.79 -7.62
N LEU A 6 -11.75 14.16 -8.39
CA LEU A 6 -11.32 13.41 -9.57
C LEU A 6 -10.16 12.49 -9.21
N PHE A 7 -10.27 11.22 -9.59
CA PHE A 7 -9.25 10.21 -9.38
C PHE A 7 -8.78 9.67 -10.74
N PHE A 8 -7.47 9.63 -10.94
CA PHE A 8 -6.82 8.92 -12.03
C PHE A 8 -6.30 7.60 -11.50
N ALA A 9 -6.68 6.51 -12.16
CA ALA A 9 -6.36 5.14 -11.78
C ALA A 9 -5.81 4.38 -12.99
N PRO A 10 -4.97 3.34 -12.80
CA PRO A 10 -4.49 2.50 -13.89
C PRO A 10 -5.68 1.80 -14.58
N GLY A 11 -5.78 1.97 -15.91
CA GLY A 11 -6.99 1.63 -16.67
C GLY A 11 -7.39 0.15 -16.69
N ASN A 12 -6.47 -0.76 -16.39
CA ASN A 12 -6.74 -2.21 -16.42
C ASN A 12 -7.09 -2.80 -15.04
N ASP A 13 -6.59 -2.20 -13.95
CA ASP A 13 -6.68 -2.80 -12.61
C ASP A 13 -7.88 -2.26 -11.81
N LEU A 14 -8.39 -1.08 -12.16
CA LEU A 14 -9.50 -0.41 -11.46
C LEU A 14 -10.68 -0.18 -12.39
N SER A 15 -11.24 -1.29 -12.90
CA SER A 15 -12.54 -1.26 -13.59
C SER A 15 -13.64 -0.71 -12.68
N VAL A 16 -14.74 -0.19 -13.27
CA VAL A 16 -15.89 0.32 -12.49
C VAL A 16 -16.45 -0.72 -11.52
N ALA A 17 -16.47 -2.00 -11.90
CA ALA A 17 -16.88 -3.09 -11.01
C ALA A 17 -15.89 -3.33 -9.86
N SER A 18 -14.59 -3.18 -10.13
CA SER A 18 -13.51 -3.31 -9.14
C SER A 18 -13.52 -2.17 -8.11
N LEU A 19 -13.93 -0.96 -8.51
CA LEU A 19 -13.99 0.21 -7.62
C LEU A 19 -14.96 0.00 -6.44
N ASN A 20 -16.07 -0.71 -6.65
CA ASN A 20 -17.03 -1.04 -5.58
C ASN A 20 -16.46 -2.02 -4.54
N LYS A 21 -15.34 -2.69 -4.86
CA LYS A 21 -14.59 -3.57 -3.96
C LYS A 21 -13.34 -2.90 -3.39
N CYS A 22 -13.18 -1.59 -3.62
CA CYS A 22 -12.09 -0.81 -3.07
C CYS A 22 -12.53 -0.02 -1.84
N GLN A 23 -11.64 0.13 -0.87
CA GLN A 23 -11.88 0.86 0.37
C GLN A 23 -10.73 1.82 0.64
N PHE A 24 -11.06 3.07 1.00
CA PHE A 24 -10.05 4.01 1.48
C PHE A 24 -9.66 3.66 2.92
N ILE A 25 -8.39 3.36 3.14
CA ILE A 25 -7.84 3.00 4.46
C ILE A 25 -6.71 3.95 4.85
N LYS A 26 -6.45 4.07 6.16
CA LYS A 26 -5.35 4.89 6.69
C LYS A 26 -4.25 4.00 7.23
N LEU A 27 -3.08 4.04 6.61
CA LEU A 27 -1.89 3.28 7.01
C LEU A 27 -0.72 4.22 7.29
N LEU A 28 0.32 3.73 7.96
CA LEU A 28 1.58 4.46 8.12
C LEU A 28 2.32 4.51 6.78
N HIS A 29 2.72 5.72 6.36
CA HIS A 29 3.54 5.90 5.16
C HIS A 29 4.96 5.37 5.41
N PRO A 30 5.49 4.47 4.57
CA PRO A 30 6.71 3.71 4.88
C PRO A 30 7.97 4.57 5.03
N ARG A 31 8.02 5.74 4.38
CA ARG A 31 9.16 6.67 4.49
C ARG A 31 9.06 7.64 5.67
N THR A 32 7.85 8.06 6.03
CA THR A 32 7.65 9.21 6.94
C THR A 32 7.02 8.81 8.27
N GLY A 33 6.48 7.59 8.38
CA GLY A 33 5.72 7.12 9.54
C GLY A 33 4.40 7.86 9.78
N LYS A 34 4.01 8.81 8.91
CA LYS A 34 2.75 9.56 9.08
C LYS A 34 1.57 8.75 8.55
N LYS A 35 0.44 8.82 9.24
CA LYS A 35 -0.82 8.24 8.75
C LYS A 35 -1.24 8.95 7.46
N THR A 36 -1.37 8.20 6.37
CA THR A 36 -1.83 8.69 5.08
C THR A 36 -2.92 7.78 4.52
N VAL A 37 -3.68 8.30 3.56
CA VAL A 37 -4.76 7.56 2.91
C VAL A 37 -4.20 6.70 1.78
N PHE A 38 -4.62 5.45 1.75
CA PHE A 38 -4.41 4.50 0.66
C PHE A 38 -5.77 3.98 0.19
N LEU A 39 -5.79 3.37 -1.00
CA LEU A 39 -6.93 2.65 -1.53
C LEU A 39 -6.58 1.16 -1.52
N TRP A 40 -7.39 0.35 -0.85
CA TRP A 40 -7.23 -1.10 -0.74
C TRP A 40 -8.27 -1.81 -1.59
N SER A 41 -7.84 -2.71 -2.47
CA SER A 41 -8.74 -3.57 -3.23
C SER A 41 -8.94 -4.90 -2.49
N THR A 42 -10.19 -5.18 -2.12
CA THR A 42 -10.56 -6.45 -1.46
C THR A 42 -10.66 -7.63 -2.42
N LEU A 43 -10.61 -7.40 -3.74
CA LEU A 43 -10.74 -8.44 -4.75
C LEU A 43 -9.42 -9.19 -4.98
N ASP A 44 -8.31 -8.47 -4.98
CA ASP A 44 -6.98 -8.96 -5.32
C ASP A 44 -5.89 -8.57 -4.30
N GLU A 45 -6.29 -8.01 -3.16
CA GLU A 45 -5.39 -7.61 -2.06
C GLU A 45 -4.26 -6.69 -2.52
N ARG A 46 -4.59 -5.80 -3.47
CA ARG A 46 -3.70 -4.75 -3.95
C ARG A 46 -3.91 -3.46 -3.19
N LEU A 47 -2.81 -2.74 -3.00
CA LEU A 47 -2.80 -1.45 -2.33
C LEU A 47 -2.36 -0.37 -3.31
N PHE A 48 -3.05 0.74 -3.31
CA PHE A 48 -2.74 1.91 -4.14
C PHE A 48 -2.47 3.11 -3.24
N ASN A 49 -1.36 3.79 -3.50
CA ASN A 49 -1.07 5.09 -2.90
C ASN A 49 -1.97 6.15 -3.54
N VAL A 50 -2.59 6.99 -2.72
CA VAL A 50 -3.46 8.08 -3.18
C VAL A 50 -2.72 9.40 -3.00
N GLN A 51 -2.24 9.95 -4.10
CA GLN A 51 -1.49 11.20 -4.10
C GLN A 51 -2.36 12.35 -4.60
N ARG A 52 -2.41 13.44 -3.85
CA ARG A 52 -3.05 14.68 -4.31
C ARG A 52 -2.07 15.48 -5.14
N ILE A 53 -2.46 15.83 -6.36
CA ILE A 53 -1.75 16.80 -7.19
C ILE A 53 -2.49 18.13 -7.08
N GLU A 54 -1.78 19.13 -6.57
CA GLU A 54 -2.33 20.46 -6.36
C GLU A 54 -2.05 21.36 -7.55
N PHE A 55 -3.12 21.85 -8.18
CA PHE A 55 -3.03 22.90 -9.19
C PHE A 55 -3.49 24.23 -8.58
N PRO A 56 -2.62 25.25 -8.51
CA PRO A 56 -3.00 26.54 -7.94
C PRO A 56 -4.01 27.26 -8.83
N LYS A 57 -5.04 27.85 -8.21
CA LYS A 57 -6.06 28.72 -8.85
C LYS A 57 -6.75 28.09 -10.07
N ARG A 58 -7.07 26.80 -10.01
CA ARG A 58 -7.73 26.08 -11.09
C ARG A 58 -9.07 25.52 -10.61
N SER A 59 -10.04 25.49 -11.51
CA SER A 59 -11.27 24.71 -11.38
C SER A 59 -11.33 23.73 -12.55
N LEU A 60 -11.97 22.58 -12.33
CA LEU A 60 -12.21 21.61 -13.39
C LEU A 60 -13.69 21.60 -13.71
N PHE A 61 -14.01 21.66 -15.00
CA PHE A 61 -15.34 21.41 -15.51
C PHE A 61 -15.47 19.91 -15.79
N VAL A 62 -16.43 19.27 -15.14
CA VAL A 62 -16.75 17.85 -15.30
C VAL A 62 -18.22 17.76 -15.67
N ASP A 63 -18.49 17.66 -16.97
CA ASP A 63 -19.83 17.79 -17.54
C ASP A 63 -20.55 19.03 -16.99
N ASN A 64 -21.65 18.84 -16.25
CA ASN A 64 -22.45 19.90 -15.66
C ASN A 64 -22.00 20.32 -14.24
N TYR A 65 -20.84 19.82 -13.78
CA TYR A 65 -20.31 20.10 -12.44
C TYR A 65 -19.01 20.89 -12.49
N ILE A 66 -18.83 21.77 -11.49
CA ILE A 66 -17.58 22.52 -11.29
C ILE A 66 -16.88 22.01 -10.04
N ALA A 67 -15.74 21.35 -10.21
CA ALA A 67 -14.83 21.03 -9.13
C ALA A 67 -13.97 22.27 -8.81
N LYS A 68 -14.44 23.08 -7.84
CA LYS A 68 -13.86 24.38 -7.49
C LYS A 68 -12.38 24.35 -7.09
N SER A 69 -11.92 23.25 -6.50
CA SER A 69 -10.57 23.13 -5.99
C SER A 69 -9.54 22.82 -7.09
N GLY A 70 -10.00 22.27 -8.22
CA GLY A 70 -9.17 21.88 -9.36
C GLY A 70 -8.13 20.80 -9.07
N HIS A 71 -8.07 20.26 -7.85
CA HIS A 71 -7.11 19.22 -7.50
C HIS A 71 -7.56 17.88 -8.06
N VAL A 72 -6.57 17.06 -8.36
CA VAL A 72 -6.79 15.69 -8.81
C VAL A 72 -6.04 14.74 -7.90
N TYR A 73 -6.53 13.52 -7.83
CA TYR A 73 -5.90 12.45 -7.07
C TYR A 73 -5.37 11.42 -8.06
N VAL A 74 -4.15 10.97 -7.86
CA VAL A 74 -3.55 9.89 -8.64
C VAL A 74 -3.41 8.68 -7.73
N CYS A 75 -3.97 7.57 -8.19
CA CYS A 75 -3.83 6.27 -7.57
C CYS A 75 -2.72 5.50 -8.29
N SER A 76 -1.66 5.13 -7.56
CA SER A 76 -0.57 4.29 -8.08
C SER A 76 -0.41 3.04 -7.23
N GLU A 77 -0.26 1.88 -7.86
CA GLU A 77 -0.07 0.62 -7.13
C GLU A 77 1.22 0.68 -6.31
N ILE A 78 1.17 0.22 -5.06
CA ILE A 78 2.31 0.10 -4.17
C ILE A 78 2.42 -1.35 -3.66
N ASP A 79 3.62 -1.91 -3.74
CA ASP A 79 3.87 -3.27 -3.25
C ASP A 79 3.81 -3.30 -1.72
N LEU A 80 3.09 -4.27 -1.15
CA LEU A 80 2.97 -4.47 0.30
C LEU A 80 4.33 -4.63 0.99
N ILE A 81 5.33 -5.15 0.26
CA ILE A 81 6.71 -5.24 0.74
C ILE A 81 7.22 -3.86 1.19
N LEU A 82 6.95 -2.79 0.43
CA LEU A 82 7.42 -1.44 0.76
C LEU A 82 6.74 -0.90 2.00
N ILE A 83 5.46 -1.23 2.17
CA ILE A 83 4.63 -0.81 3.30
C ILE A 83 5.11 -1.48 4.60
N PHE A 84 5.49 -2.76 4.55
CA PHE A 84 6.03 -3.50 5.69
C PHE A 84 7.53 -3.31 5.92
N LEU A 85 8.25 -2.66 4.99
CA LEU A 85 9.70 -2.53 5.05
C LEU A 85 10.22 -1.89 6.36
N PRO A 86 9.61 -0.82 6.91
CA PRO A 86 10.06 -0.25 8.18
C PRO A 86 10.04 -1.25 9.33
N ALA A 87 8.93 -1.98 9.48
CA ALA A 87 8.79 -3.04 10.48
C ALA A 87 9.80 -4.17 10.28
N LEU A 88 10.03 -4.58 9.02
CA LEU A 88 11.00 -5.62 8.70
C LEU A 88 12.45 -5.20 8.99
N ILE A 89 12.79 -3.91 8.83
CA ILE A 89 14.11 -3.37 9.16
C ILE A 89 14.32 -3.32 10.68
N GLU A 90 13.26 -3.01 11.45
CA GLU A 90 13.29 -3.00 12.91
C GLU A 90 13.53 -4.42 13.48
N THR A 91 12.97 -5.45 12.85
CA THR A 91 13.18 -6.84 13.27
C THR A 91 14.54 -7.39 12.86
N VAL A 92 15.46 -7.53 13.81
CA VAL A 92 16.78 -8.16 13.59
C VAL A 92 16.70 -9.70 13.64
N LYS A 93 15.81 -10.24 14.47
CA LYS A 93 15.61 -11.69 14.66
C LYS A 93 14.42 -12.19 13.84
N PHE A 94 14.27 -13.50 13.77
CA PHE A 94 13.04 -14.11 13.23
C PHE A 94 11.85 -13.73 14.11
N THR A 95 10.81 -13.17 13.49
CA THR A 95 9.59 -12.71 14.15
C THR A 95 8.38 -13.37 13.49
N THR A 96 7.35 -13.69 14.27
CA THR A 96 6.09 -14.21 13.73
C THR A 96 5.38 -13.14 12.89
N THR A 97 4.54 -13.55 11.95
CA THR A 97 3.73 -12.60 11.17
C THR A 97 2.83 -11.74 12.06
N ASP A 98 2.21 -12.34 13.09
CA ASP A 98 1.43 -11.61 14.10
C ASP A 98 2.30 -10.63 14.90
N GLY A 99 3.49 -11.03 15.31
CA GLY A 99 4.44 -10.14 16.01
C GLY A 99 4.85 -8.94 15.15
N LEU A 100 5.08 -9.16 13.85
CA LEU A 100 5.40 -8.10 12.90
C LEU A 100 4.25 -7.08 12.76
N LEU A 101 3.01 -7.57 12.71
CA LEU A 101 1.81 -6.74 12.59
C LEU A 101 1.53 -5.84 13.81
N ARG A 102 2.05 -6.21 14.99
CA ARG A 102 1.89 -5.46 16.24
C ARG A 102 2.97 -4.39 16.45
N LEU A 103 4.01 -4.34 15.62
CA LEU A 103 5.06 -3.33 15.75
C LEU A 103 4.49 -1.93 15.50
N GLN A 104 5.05 -0.94 16.18
CA GLN A 104 4.65 0.47 16.01
C GLN A 104 4.98 0.98 14.60
N SER A 105 6.04 0.45 13.99
CA SER A 105 6.45 0.73 12.61
C SER A 105 5.69 -0.08 11.56
N ALA A 106 4.78 -0.98 11.98
CA ALA A 106 3.92 -1.70 11.06
C ALA A 106 2.89 -0.77 10.41
N PRO A 107 2.31 -1.16 9.27
CA PRO A 107 1.38 -0.31 8.51
C PRO A 107 0.15 0.14 9.30
N GLY A 108 -0.20 -0.57 10.37
CA GLY A 108 -1.48 -0.46 11.08
C GLY A 108 -2.56 -1.29 10.40
N LEU A 109 -3.73 -1.43 11.05
CA LEU A 109 -4.87 -2.22 10.56
C LEU A 109 -4.53 -3.70 10.23
N PRO A 110 -4.07 -4.48 11.22
CA PRO A 110 -3.56 -5.84 10.99
C PRO A 110 -4.58 -6.80 10.36
N HIS A 111 -5.88 -6.59 10.60
CA HIS A 111 -6.98 -7.39 10.06
C HIS A 111 -7.17 -7.26 8.53
N PHE A 112 -6.56 -6.26 7.89
CA PHE A 112 -6.59 -6.14 6.42
C PHE A 112 -5.56 -7.03 5.72
N PHE A 113 -4.58 -7.57 6.45
CA PHE A 113 -3.51 -8.38 5.86
C PHE A 113 -3.72 -9.85 6.16
N THR A 114 -4.22 -10.58 5.15
CA THR A 114 -4.41 -12.03 5.21
C THR A 114 -3.07 -12.78 5.13
N GLU A 115 -3.07 -14.09 5.38
CA GLU A 115 -1.88 -14.91 5.18
C GLU A 115 -1.37 -14.84 3.72
N THR A 116 -2.29 -14.74 2.74
CA THR A 116 -1.96 -14.60 1.32
C THR A 116 -1.22 -13.29 1.05
N SER A 117 -1.73 -12.17 1.58
CA SER A 117 -1.05 -10.87 1.53
C SER A 117 0.35 -10.93 2.14
N LEU A 118 0.47 -11.52 3.34
CA LEU A 118 1.72 -11.61 4.08
C LEU A 118 2.72 -12.57 3.44
N ALA A 119 2.26 -13.59 2.71
CA ALA A 119 3.13 -14.49 1.97
C ALA A 119 3.98 -13.76 0.92
N ARG A 120 3.51 -12.61 0.41
CA ARG A 120 4.29 -11.74 -0.50
C ARG A 120 5.61 -11.26 0.10
N LEU A 121 5.69 -11.13 1.44
CA LEU A 121 6.90 -10.71 2.14
C LEU A 121 8.06 -11.71 1.97
N GLN A 122 7.77 -12.98 1.68
CA GLN A 122 8.79 -14.01 1.44
C GLN A 122 9.72 -13.69 0.26
N ARG A 123 9.31 -12.77 -0.63
CA ARG A 123 10.16 -12.26 -1.73
C ARG A 123 11.39 -11.50 -1.23
N VAL A 124 11.33 -10.89 -0.04
CA VAL A 124 12.45 -10.16 0.58
C VAL A 124 12.87 -10.73 1.94
N CYS A 125 12.14 -11.72 2.46
CA CYS A 125 12.41 -12.34 3.75
C CYS A 125 12.91 -13.79 3.60
N ASP A 126 13.65 -14.25 4.60
CA ASP A 126 13.77 -15.67 4.88
C ASP A 126 12.58 -16.12 5.72
N LYS A 127 12.02 -17.28 5.37
CA LYS A 127 10.92 -17.91 6.10
C LYS A 127 11.45 -19.17 6.78
N LYS A 128 11.08 -19.35 8.05
CA LYS A 128 11.20 -20.64 8.75
C LYS A 128 9.85 -20.99 9.34
N SER A 129 9.58 -22.28 9.43
CA SER A 129 8.40 -22.80 10.11
C SER A 129 8.85 -23.47 11.41
N VAL A 130 8.28 -23.06 12.53
CA VAL A 130 8.56 -23.60 13.86
C VAL A 130 7.23 -24.06 14.43
N GLY A 131 7.00 -25.38 14.43
CA GLY A 131 5.67 -25.94 14.70
C GLY A 131 4.63 -25.42 13.72
N SER A 132 3.52 -24.88 14.25
CA SER A 132 2.44 -24.25 13.47
C SER A 132 2.70 -22.79 13.08
N HIS A 133 3.81 -22.19 13.52
CA HIS A 133 4.07 -20.77 13.32
C HIS A 133 5.05 -20.52 12.17
N ASN A 134 4.71 -19.55 11.32
CA ASN A 134 5.61 -19.02 10.31
C ASN A 134 6.35 -17.80 10.86
N VAL A 135 7.68 -17.87 10.87
CA VAL A 135 8.53 -16.76 11.25
C VAL A 135 9.28 -16.22 10.05
N VAL A 136 9.40 -14.89 9.99
CA VAL A 136 10.05 -14.17 8.91
C VAL A 136 11.19 -13.31 9.46
N ARG A 137 12.22 -13.14 8.64
CA ARG A 137 13.32 -12.20 8.90
C ARG A 137 13.72 -11.56 7.58
N LEU A 138 13.96 -10.25 7.58
CA LEU A 138 14.44 -9.56 6.38
C LEU A 138 15.76 -10.17 5.89
N ASN A 139 15.83 -10.46 4.59
CA ASN A 139 17.05 -10.90 3.92
C ASN A 139 17.55 -9.74 3.05
N LYS A 140 18.70 -9.17 3.43
CA LYS A 140 19.26 -7.99 2.76
C LYS A 140 19.64 -8.26 1.30
N ASP A 141 20.04 -9.48 0.97
CA ASP A 141 20.44 -9.84 -0.40
C ASP A 141 19.22 -10.00 -1.31
N LYS A 142 18.15 -10.65 -0.81
CA LYS A 142 16.85 -10.69 -1.51
C LYS A 142 16.28 -9.28 -1.72
N LEU A 143 16.40 -8.40 -0.72
CA LEU A 143 15.98 -7.00 -0.83
C LEU A 143 16.77 -6.25 -1.92
N LYS A 144 18.10 -6.39 -1.97
CA LYS A 144 18.94 -5.78 -3.02
C LYS A 144 18.55 -6.27 -4.42
N ILE A 145 18.35 -7.57 -4.59
CA ILE A 145 17.92 -8.15 -5.87
C ILE A 145 16.57 -7.54 -6.29
N ARG A 146 15.60 -7.49 -5.36
CA ARG A 146 14.29 -6.90 -5.61
C ARG A 146 14.37 -5.43 -6.04
N GLN A 147 15.23 -4.64 -5.40
CA GLN A 147 15.44 -3.23 -5.75
C GLN A 147 16.02 -3.05 -7.16
N ARG A 148 16.94 -3.92 -7.58
CA ARG A 148 17.49 -3.92 -8.94
C ARG A 148 16.41 -4.22 -9.99
N THR A 149 15.54 -5.19 -9.73
CA THR A 149 14.44 -5.53 -10.64
C THR A 149 13.37 -4.42 -10.75
N LEU A 150 13.25 -3.55 -9.74
CA LEU A 150 12.34 -2.39 -9.80
C LEU A 150 12.87 -1.26 -10.70
N HIS A 151 14.20 -1.10 -10.81
CA HIS A 151 14.81 -0.04 -11.62
C HIS A 151 15.05 -0.45 -13.08
N SER A 152 14.82 -1.72 -13.42
CA SER A 152 14.96 -2.25 -14.78
C SER A 152 13.64 -2.30 -15.56
N ARG A 153 12.58 -1.66 -15.05
CA ARG A 153 11.26 -1.49 -15.69
C ARG A 153 10.94 -0.01 -15.76
#